data_AF-A0A1J4TEV7-F1
#
_entry.id   AF-A0A1J4TEV7-F1
#
_cell.length_a   1.000
_cell.length_b   1.000
_cell.length_c   1.000
_cell.angle_alpha   90.00
_cell.angle_beta   90.00
_cell.angle_gamma   90.00
#
_symmetry.space_group_name_H-M   'P 1'
#
loop_
_entity.id
_entity.type
_entity.pdbx_description
1 polymer ?
#
loop_
_entity_poly.entity_id
_entity_poly.type
_entity_poly.pdbx_seq_one_letter_code
_entity_poly.pdbx_strand_id
1 'polypeptide(L)'
;MKKSKNYIKLKDLNFKNAGFTAPKGYFERVESQVLLKVSDDIPNDYFNTLETKILSKLNIKNSPEVKIIPLKSIFLKRILPFAVAASVVLFIGLNFINKFETVTFETLDTTNINNYLALVPDYSNSYNLGEFLTDADFSQLSNTYAPIEDLKLETYLNQTDIEELILNN
;
A
#
# COMPACT_ATOMS: atom_id res chain seq x y z
N MET A 1 -0.35 -5.80 -39.08
CA MET A 1 0.30 -6.48 -40.23
C MET A 1 1.82 -6.47 -40.02
N LYS A 2 2.45 -7.62 -39.74
CA LYS A 2 3.92 -7.74 -39.60
C LYS A 2 4.54 -7.93 -41.00
N LYS A 3 5.41 -7.02 -41.44
CA LYS A 3 6.18 -7.22 -42.70
C LYS A 3 7.23 -8.31 -42.46
N SER A 4 7.06 -9.44 -43.14
CA SER A 4 8.06 -10.51 -43.19
C SER A 4 9.29 -10.03 -43.96
N LYS A 5 10.48 -10.12 -43.37
CA LYS A 5 11.74 -9.86 -44.07
C LYS A 5 12.07 -11.09 -44.91
N ASN A 6 11.96 -10.95 -46.23
CA ASN A 6 12.38 -11.99 -47.16
C ASN A 6 13.91 -12.06 -47.19
N TYR A 7 14.46 -13.20 -46.77
CA TYR A 7 15.88 -13.52 -46.95
C TYR A 7 16.04 -14.37 -48.21
N ILE A 8 16.97 -13.97 -49.08
CA ILE A 8 17.35 -14.76 -50.26
C ILE A 8 18.35 -15.81 -49.79
N LYS A 9 18.09 -17.10 -50.06
CA LYS A 9 19.06 -18.15 -49.75
C LYS A 9 20.11 -18.17 -50.86
N LEU A 10 21.38 -18.18 -50.48
CA LEU A 10 22.52 -18.12 -51.41
C LEU A 10 22.47 -19.19 -52.52
N LYS A 11 21.92 -20.36 -52.21
CA LYS A 11 21.72 -21.47 -53.16
C LYS A 11 20.74 -21.18 -54.31
N ASP A 12 19.85 -20.19 -54.13
CA ASP A 12 18.84 -19.81 -55.12
C ASP A 12 19.40 -18.77 -56.12
N LEU A 13 20.64 -18.29 -55.89
CA LEU A 13 21.37 -17.43 -56.80
C LEU A 13 22.21 -18.30 -57.75
N ASN A 14 21.79 -18.39 -59.01
CA ASN A 14 22.36 -19.29 -60.03
C ASN A 14 23.72 -18.79 -60.57
N PHE A 15 24.67 -18.48 -59.69
CA PHE A 15 26.02 -18.12 -60.09
C PHE A 15 26.79 -19.41 -60.45
N LYS A 16 27.12 -19.60 -61.72
CA LYS A 16 27.94 -20.75 -62.17
C LYS A 16 29.34 -20.83 -61.53
N ASN A 17 29.78 -19.74 -60.87
CA ASN A 17 31.04 -19.64 -60.12
C ASN A 17 30.78 -19.05 -58.71
N ALA A 18 29.73 -19.48 -58.02
CA ALA A 18 29.31 -18.97 -56.70
C ALA A 18 30.25 -19.32 -55.52
N GLY A 19 31.53 -19.52 -55.79
CA GLY A 19 32.53 -19.91 -54.79
C GLY A 19 33.79 -19.10 -54.97
N PHE A 20 34.31 -18.58 -53.87
CA PHE A 20 35.66 -18.03 -53.86
C PHE A 20 36.64 -19.19 -53.94
N THR A 21 37.36 -19.32 -55.05
CA THR A 21 38.47 -20.25 -55.18
C THR A 21 39.75 -19.56 -54.74
N ALA A 22 40.42 -20.13 -53.74
CA ALA A 22 41.73 -19.64 -53.33
C ALA A 22 42.79 -20.10 -54.33
N PRO A 23 43.80 -19.27 -54.66
CA PRO A 23 44.95 -19.69 -55.46
C PRO A 23 45.64 -20.91 -54.84
N LYS A 24 46.20 -21.78 -55.69
CA LYS A 24 46.95 -22.96 -55.22
C LYS A 24 48.07 -22.54 -54.26
N GLY A 25 48.14 -23.16 -53.08
CA GLY A 25 49.15 -22.84 -52.06
C GLY A 25 48.83 -21.60 -51.21
N TYR A 26 47.63 -21.01 -51.32
CA TYR A 26 47.25 -19.82 -50.55
C TYR A 26 47.24 -20.09 -49.04
N PHE A 27 46.55 -21.16 -48.61
CA PHE A 27 46.39 -21.44 -47.19
C PHE A 27 47.69 -21.92 -46.56
N GLU A 28 48.47 -22.73 -47.27
CA GLU A 28 49.78 -23.22 -46.82
C GLU A 28 50.76 -22.06 -46.63
N ARG A 29 50.73 -21.06 -47.53
CA ARG A 29 51.54 -19.85 -47.40
C ARG A 29 51.06 -18.96 -46.25
N VAL A 30 49.74 -18.81 -46.08
CA VAL A 30 49.17 -18.04 -44.95
C VAL A 30 49.52 -18.71 -43.62
N GLU A 31 49.35 -20.03 -43.52
CA GLU A 31 49.70 -20.83 -42.34
C GLU A 31 51.18 -20.68 -42.00
N SER A 32 52.06 -20.84 -42.98
CA SER A 32 53.50 -20.68 -42.80
C SER A 32 53.85 -19.25 -42.34
N GLN A 33 53.22 -18.23 -42.91
CA GLN A 33 53.45 -16.83 -42.52
C GLN A 33 52.90 -16.51 -41.13
N VAL A 34 51.78 -17.10 -40.73
CA VAL A 34 51.21 -16.92 -39.39
C VAL A 34 52.11 -17.61 -38.37
N LEU A 35 52.54 -18.85 -38.61
CA LEU A 35 53.42 -19.59 -37.71
C LEU A 35 54.81 -18.93 -37.59
N LEU A 36 55.33 -18.34 -38.66
CA LEU A 36 56.57 -17.55 -38.61
C LEU A 36 56.43 -16.24 -37.82
N LYS A 37 55.22 -15.70 -37.70
CA LYS A 37 54.94 -14.39 -37.09
C LYS A 37 54.39 -14.49 -35.67
N VAL A 38 53.87 -15.65 -35.29
CA VAL A 38 53.62 -16.01 -33.89
C VAL A 38 54.97 -16.36 -33.28
N SER A 39 55.68 -15.35 -32.78
CA SER A 39 56.76 -15.57 -31.83
C SER A 39 56.16 -15.92 -30.47
N ASP A 40 56.67 -16.95 -29.81
CA ASP A 40 56.31 -17.28 -28.42
C ASP A 40 56.77 -16.21 -27.41
N ASP A 41 57.47 -15.18 -27.90
CA ASP A 41 57.93 -14.05 -27.11
C ASP A 41 56.75 -13.12 -26.76
N ILE A 42 56.14 -13.40 -25.61
CA ILE A 42 55.32 -12.41 -24.91
C ILE A 42 56.25 -11.26 -24.53
N PRO A 43 55.96 -10.01 -24.95
CA PRO A 43 56.78 -8.87 -24.56
C PRO A 43 56.90 -8.79 -23.03
N ASN A 44 58.12 -8.51 -22.56
CA ASN A 44 58.35 -8.24 -21.15
C ASN A 44 57.33 -7.20 -20.66
N ASP A 45 56.72 -7.46 -19.50
CA ASP A 45 55.69 -6.61 -18.88
C ASP A 45 54.35 -6.49 -19.63
N TYR A 46 54.03 -7.38 -20.58
CA TYR A 46 52.71 -7.41 -21.21
C TYR A 46 51.57 -7.47 -20.18
N PHE A 47 51.62 -8.44 -19.25
CA PHE A 47 50.59 -8.60 -18.22
C PHE A 47 50.64 -7.49 -17.16
N ASN A 48 51.83 -6.94 -16.88
CA ASN A 48 51.99 -5.82 -15.95
C ASN A 48 51.38 -4.52 -16.50
N THR A 49 51.39 -4.33 -17.82
CA THR A 49 50.83 -3.12 -18.47
C THR A 49 49.41 -3.29 -19.01
N LEU A 50 48.91 -4.52 -19.10
CA LEU A 50 47.60 -4.84 -19.65
C LEU A 50 46.47 -4.14 -18.91
N GLU A 51 46.47 -4.21 -17.57
CA GLU A 51 45.46 -3.56 -16.73
C GLU A 51 45.40 -2.05 -16.99
N THR A 52 46.55 -1.38 -16.95
CA THR A 52 46.64 0.06 -17.20
C THR A 52 46.13 0.43 -18.59
N LYS A 53 46.44 -0.38 -19.62
CA LYS A 53 45.93 -0.18 -20.98
C LYS A 53 44.41 -0.34 -21.06
N ILE A 54 43.84 -1.35 -20.40
CA ILE A 54 42.39 -1.57 -20.36
C ILE A 54 41.70 -0.40 -19.65
N LEU A 55 42.17 -0.01 -18.46
CA LEU A 55 41.61 1.10 -17.68
C LEU A 55 41.68 2.44 -18.43
N SER A 56 42.79 2.69 -19.16
CA SER A 56 42.94 3.89 -20.01
C SER A 56 41.94 3.94 -21.17
N LYS A 57 41.64 2.78 -21.79
CA LYS A 57 40.68 2.66 -22.89
C LYS A 57 39.23 2.78 -22.43
N LEU A 58 38.93 2.31 -21.22
CA LEU A 58 37.60 2.38 -20.65
C LEU A 58 37.22 3.79 -20.16
N ASN A 59 38.11 4.78 -20.28
CA ASN A 59 37.87 6.17 -19.88
C ASN A 59 37.36 6.31 -18.43
N ILE A 60 37.66 5.31 -17.57
CA ILE A 60 37.15 5.23 -16.18
C ILE A 60 37.64 6.43 -15.36
N LYS A 61 38.81 6.99 -15.73
CA LYS A 61 39.38 8.19 -15.11
C LYS A 61 38.58 9.47 -15.40
N ASN A 62 37.72 9.46 -16.43
CA ASN A 62 36.88 10.58 -16.87
C ASN A 62 35.38 10.29 -16.70
N SER A 63 35.01 9.16 -16.09
CA SER A 63 33.63 8.90 -15.69
C SER A 63 33.20 10.01 -14.74
N PRO A 64 32.10 10.73 -15.00
CA PRO A 64 31.61 11.73 -14.06
C PRO A 64 31.41 11.03 -12.72
N GLU A 65 32.09 11.52 -11.67
CA GLU A 65 31.93 11.00 -10.33
C GLU A 65 30.43 10.89 -10.04
N VAL A 66 29.96 9.68 -9.72
CA VAL A 66 28.56 9.46 -9.39
C VAL A 66 28.26 10.36 -8.20
N LYS A 67 27.48 11.43 -8.45
CA LYS A 67 27.15 12.43 -7.44
C LYS A 67 26.32 11.78 -6.34
N ILE A 68 27.01 11.26 -5.32
CA ILE A 68 26.40 10.72 -4.12
C ILE A 68 25.87 11.89 -3.29
N ILE A 69 24.56 12.11 -3.36
CA ILE A 69 23.91 13.09 -2.52
C ILE A 69 23.66 12.41 -1.16
N PRO A 70 24.25 12.91 -0.06
CA PRO A 70 24.04 12.29 1.25
C PRO A 70 22.56 12.41 1.63
N LEU A 71 21.93 11.28 1.96
CA LEU A 71 20.50 11.18 2.27
C LEU A 71 20.07 12.20 3.36
N LYS A 72 20.92 12.41 4.37
CA LYS A 72 20.72 13.41 5.42
C LYS A 72 20.48 14.81 4.85
N SER A 73 21.22 15.21 3.82
CA SER A 73 21.08 16.55 3.21
C SER A 73 19.73 16.74 2.51
N ILE A 74 19.15 15.67 1.96
CA ILE A 74 17.82 15.69 1.35
C ILE A 74 16.75 15.84 2.43
N PHE A 75 16.82 15.05 3.51
CA PHE A 75 15.86 15.14 4.61
C PHE A 75 15.88 16.51 5.29
N LEU A 76 17.07 17.02 5.64
CA LEU A 76 17.24 18.29 6.33
C LEU A 76 16.81 19.50 5.47
N LYS A 77 17.07 19.48 4.15
CA LYS A 77 16.78 20.64 3.29
C LYS A 77 15.38 20.60 2.68
N ARG A 78 14.86 19.40 2.38
CA ARG A 78 13.62 19.26 1.60
C ARG A 78 12.44 18.80 2.42
N ILE A 79 12.63 18.00 3.47
CA ILE A 79 11.52 17.38 4.22
C ILE A 79 11.25 18.13 5.52
N LEU A 80 12.30 18.56 6.22
CA LEU A 80 12.19 19.27 7.50
C LEU A 80 11.29 20.52 7.45
N PRO A 81 11.38 21.46 6.47
CA PRO A 81 10.51 22.63 6.46
C PRO A 81 9.03 22.28 6.22
N PHE A 82 8.74 21.24 5.42
CA PHE A 82 7.37 20.76 5.22
C PHE A 82 6.82 20.09 6.47
N ALA A 83 7.64 19.28 7.16
CA ALA A 83 7.25 18.66 8.41
C ALA A 83 6.93 19.73 9.48
N VAL A 84 7.77 20.75 9.63
CA VAL A 84 7.54 21.87 10.55
C VAL A 84 6.26 22.62 10.18
N ALA A 85 6.06 22.97 8.92
CA ALA A 85 4.85 23.65 8.47
C ALA A 85 3.59 22.80 8.73
N ALA A 86 3.63 21.50 8.40
CA ALA A 86 2.53 20.58 8.67
C ALA A 86 2.24 20.44 10.17
N SER A 87 3.28 20.38 11.02
CA SER A 87 3.11 20.37 12.48
C SER A 87 2.48 21.65 13.01
N VAL A 88 2.82 22.81 12.46
CA VAL A 88 2.20 24.10 12.83
C VAL A 88 0.74 24.14 12.37
N VAL A 89 0.46 23.72 11.14
CA VAL A 89 -0.92 23.64 10.61
C VAL A 89 -1.76 22.65 11.42
N LEU A 90 -1.20 21.49 11.78
CA LEU A 90 -1.86 20.51 12.63
C LEU A 90 -2.09 21.06 14.04
N PHE A 91 -1.12 21.75 14.62
CA PHE A 91 -1.27 22.40 15.94
C PHE A 91 -2.40 23.43 15.93
N ILE A 92 -2.44 24.30 14.91
CA ILE A 92 -3.52 25.27 14.75
C ILE A 92 -4.85 24.55 14.51
N GLY A 93 -4.89 23.56 13.63
CA GLY A 93 -6.10 22.78 13.33
C GLY A 93 -6.65 22.07 14.57
N LEU A 94 -5.79 21.40 15.34
CA LEU A 94 -6.20 20.73 16.58
C LEU A 94 -6.69 21.71 17.65
N ASN A 95 -6.14 22.92 17.75
CA ASN A 95 -6.58 23.88 18.77
C ASN A 95 -7.81 24.71 18.36
N PHE A 96 -7.98 25.01 17.07
CA PHE A 96 -9.06 25.88 16.58
C PHE A 96 -10.26 25.13 16.00
N ILE A 97 -10.05 23.96 15.40
CA ILE A 97 -11.13 23.16 14.78
C ILE A 97 -11.73 22.19 15.80
N ASN A 98 -10.90 21.60 16.67
CA ASN A 98 -11.39 20.69 17.72
C ASN A 98 -11.84 21.42 18.97
N LYS A 99 -12.89 22.24 18.86
CA LYS A 99 -13.74 22.51 20.01
C LYS A 99 -14.66 21.30 20.18
N PHE A 100 -14.12 20.20 20.69
CA PHE A 100 -14.97 19.12 21.16
C PHE A 100 -15.75 19.68 22.35
N GLU A 101 -17.03 19.96 22.16
CA GLU A 101 -17.93 20.08 23.31
C GLU A 101 -17.78 18.79 24.10
N THR A 102 -17.54 18.92 25.41
CA THR A 102 -17.49 17.77 26.30
C THR A 102 -18.86 17.10 26.23
N VAL A 103 -18.96 15.99 25.48
CA VAL A 103 -20.20 15.22 25.39
C VAL A 103 -20.43 14.60 26.76
N THR A 104 -21.26 15.26 27.55
CA THR A 104 -21.69 14.81 28.87
C THR A 104 -23.10 14.25 28.77
N PHE A 105 -23.53 13.41 29.71
CA PHE A 105 -24.91 12.90 29.71
C PHE A 105 -25.95 14.04 29.77
N GLU A 106 -25.59 15.21 30.32
CA GLU A 106 -26.43 16.41 30.36
C GLU A 106 -26.68 17.05 28.98
N THR A 107 -25.83 16.77 27.99
CA THR A 107 -25.99 17.29 26.61
C THR A 107 -26.78 16.33 25.71
N LEU A 108 -27.26 15.21 26.25
CA LEU A 108 -28.10 14.27 25.50
C LEU A 108 -29.54 14.78 25.47
N ASP A 109 -29.97 15.27 24.31
CA ASP A 109 -31.40 15.53 24.07
C ASP A 109 -32.15 14.21 23.81
N THR A 110 -33.41 14.18 24.21
CA THR A 110 -34.40 13.17 23.87
C THR A 110 -34.42 12.83 22.38
N THR A 111 -34.21 13.81 21.50
CA THR A 111 -34.08 13.57 20.05
C THR A 111 -32.90 12.66 19.70
N ASN A 112 -31.75 12.83 20.35
CA ASN A 112 -30.56 12.01 20.10
C ASN A 112 -30.76 10.58 20.62
N ILE A 113 -31.41 10.44 21.78
CA ILE A 113 -31.77 9.14 22.36
C ILE A 113 -32.75 8.41 21.43
N ASN A 114 -33.79 9.09 20.96
CA ASN A 114 -34.77 8.51 20.05
C ASN A 114 -34.15 8.11 18.70
N ASN A 115 -33.23 8.93 18.17
CA ASN A 115 -32.51 8.59 16.95
C ASN A 115 -31.59 7.37 17.12
N TYR A 116 -30.93 7.25 18.26
CA TYR A 116 -30.14 6.07 18.59
C TYR A 116 -31.01 4.81 18.72
N LEU A 117 -32.13 4.91 19.44
CA LEU A 117 -33.09 3.82 19.59
C LEU A 117 -33.72 3.43 18.26
N ALA A 118 -33.96 4.38 17.36
CA ALA A 118 -34.51 4.11 16.02
C ALA A 118 -33.58 3.26 15.13
N LEU A 119 -32.29 3.19 15.45
CA LEU A 119 -31.32 2.32 14.78
C LEU A 119 -31.27 0.91 15.38
N VAL A 120 -31.85 0.71 16.56
CA VAL A 120 -31.97 -0.59 17.20
C VAL A 120 -33.13 -1.34 16.56
N PRO A 121 -32.91 -2.52 15.95
CA PRO A 121 -33.98 -3.34 15.43
C PRO A 121 -35.02 -3.63 16.52
N ASP A 122 -36.30 -3.45 16.19
CA ASP A 122 -37.45 -3.70 17.08
C ASP A 122 -37.49 -2.88 18.38
N TYR A 123 -36.90 -1.68 18.43
CA TYR A 123 -36.98 -0.78 19.61
C TYR A 123 -38.40 -0.38 20.01
N SER A 124 -39.37 -0.46 19.09
CA SER A 124 -40.78 -0.20 19.38
C SER A 124 -41.45 -1.31 20.19
N ASN A 125 -40.79 -2.46 20.33
CA ASN A 125 -41.27 -3.57 21.14
C ASN A 125 -40.67 -3.49 22.55
N SER A 126 -41.50 -3.11 23.52
CA SER A 126 -41.12 -3.00 24.93
C SER A 126 -40.62 -4.31 25.54
N TYR A 127 -41.02 -5.47 24.99
CA TYR A 127 -40.55 -6.78 25.44
C TYR A 127 -39.06 -6.98 25.19
N ASN A 128 -38.59 -6.58 24.00
CA ASN A 128 -37.18 -6.67 23.62
C ASN A 128 -36.32 -5.70 24.45
N LEU A 129 -36.85 -4.53 24.82
CA LEU A 129 -36.15 -3.60 25.71
C LEU A 129 -35.99 -4.17 27.12
N GLY A 130 -36.97 -4.94 27.59
CA GLY A 130 -36.93 -5.63 28.88
C GLY A 130 -35.87 -6.73 28.96
N GLU A 131 -35.52 -7.37 27.84
CA GLU A 131 -34.47 -8.40 27.78
C GLU A 131 -33.07 -7.84 28.10
N PHE A 132 -32.84 -6.56 27.84
CA PHE A 132 -31.58 -5.89 28.15
C PHE A 132 -31.47 -5.41 29.60
N LEU A 133 -32.57 -5.45 30.36
CA LEU A 133 -32.56 -5.09 31.77
C LEU A 133 -32.07 -6.27 32.62
N THR A 134 -31.15 -6.01 33.53
CA THR A 134 -30.64 -7.02 34.46
C THR A 134 -31.42 -7.02 35.77
N ASP A 135 -31.32 -8.11 36.55
CA ASP A 135 -31.94 -8.20 37.89
C ASP A 135 -31.53 -7.04 38.81
N ALA A 136 -30.30 -6.52 38.64
CA ALA A 136 -29.80 -5.37 39.37
C ALA A 136 -30.54 -4.08 38.98
N ASP A 137 -30.89 -3.91 37.70
CA ASP A 137 -31.67 -2.77 37.21
C ASP A 137 -33.10 -2.81 37.73
N PHE A 138 -33.72 -4.00 37.76
CA PHE A 138 -35.05 -4.19 38.36
C PHE A 138 -35.05 -3.88 39.87
N SER A 139 -34.01 -4.29 40.59
CA SER A 139 -33.87 -3.97 42.01
C SER A 139 -33.76 -2.46 42.24
N GLN A 140 -33.01 -1.74 41.39
CA GLN A 140 -32.91 -0.28 41.47
C GLN A 140 -34.23 0.44 41.16
N LEU A 141 -34.97 -0.02 40.16
CA LEU A 141 -36.31 0.51 39.85
C LEU A 141 -37.26 0.30 41.04
N SER A 142 -37.27 -0.90 41.62
CA SER A 142 -38.10 -1.22 42.80
C SER A 142 -37.75 -0.40 44.04
N ASN A 143 -36.50 0.06 44.16
CA ASN A 143 -36.06 0.90 45.27
C ASN A 143 -36.33 2.39 45.03
N THR A 144 -36.45 2.81 43.77
CA THR A 144 -36.66 4.21 43.36
C THR A 144 -38.14 4.59 43.38
N TYR A 145 -39.02 3.66 43.04
CA TYR A 145 -40.47 3.88 43.05
C TYR A 145 -41.09 3.27 44.31
N ALA A 146 -42.06 3.97 44.90
CA ALA A 146 -42.80 3.43 46.04
C ALA A 146 -43.53 2.14 45.64
N PRO A 147 -43.56 1.11 46.50
CA PRO A 147 -44.31 -0.10 46.23
C PRO A 147 -45.76 0.24 45.90
N ILE A 148 -46.27 -0.31 44.80
CA ILE A 148 -47.66 -0.10 44.37
C ILE A 148 -48.55 -0.67 45.46
N GLU A 149 -49.46 0.15 45.96
CA GLU A 149 -50.42 -0.26 46.99
C GLU A 149 -51.39 -1.31 46.42
N ASP A 150 -51.58 -2.42 47.15
CA ASP A 150 -52.37 -3.57 46.71
C ASP A 150 -53.78 -3.19 46.25
N LEU A 151 -54.43 -2.24 46.96
CA LEU A 151 -55.77 -1.76 46.61
C LEU A 151 -55.84 -1.09 45.23
N LYS A 152 -54.78 -0.38 44.84
CA LYS A 152 -54.68 0.26 43.52
C LYS A 152 -54.42 -0.76 42.43
N LEU A 153 -53.63 -1.79 42.74
CA LEU A 153 -53.36 -2.89 41.82
C LEU A 153 -54.63 -3.71 41.56
N GLU A 154 -55.38 -4.04 42.60
CA GLU A 154 -56.66 -4.75 42.51
C GLU A 154 -57.68 -3.94 41.69
N THR A 155 -57.77 -2.63 41.94
CA THR A 155 -58.67 -1.74 41.20
C THR A 155 -58.30 -1.71 39.71
N TYR A 156 -57.01 -1.62 39.38
CA TYR A 156 -56.53 -1.62 38.00
C TYR A 156 -56.83 -2.94 37.28
N LEU A 157 -56.54 -4.08 37.92
CA LEU A 157 -56.79 -5.40 37.33
C LEU A 157 -58.28 -5.67 37.11
N ASN A 158 -59.15 -5.18 37.99
CA ASN A 158 -60.59 -5.32 37.83
C ASN A 158 -61.18 -4.39 36.76
N GLN A 159 -60.49 -3.30 36.43
CA GLN A 159 -60.92 -2.33 35.41
C GLN A 159 -60.33 -2.61 34.02
N THR A 160 -59.31 -3.45 33.94
CA THR A 160 -58.61 -3.75 32.69
C THR A 160 -59.07 -5.10 32.16
N ASP A 161 -59.50 -5.15 30.90
CA ASP A 161 -59.84 -6.41 30.26
C ASP A 161 -58.55 -7.18 29.93
N ILE A 162 -58.39 -8.33 30.58
CA ILE A 162 -57.20 -9.17 30.46
C ILE A 162 -57.10 -9.77 29.05
N GLU A 163 -58.23 -9.99 28.36
CA GLU A 163 -58.24 -10.52 26.99
C GLU A 163 -57.70 -9.49 26.00
N GLU A 164 -57.96 -8.19 26.22
CA GLU A 164 -57.43 -7.10 25.39
C GLU A 164 -55.91 -6.95 25.54
N LEU A 165 -55.37 -7.17 26.74
CA LEU A 165 -53.92 -7.13 27.01
C LEU A 165 -53.14 -8.26 26.32
N ILE A 166 -53.78 -9.41 26.09
CA ILE A 166 -53.16 -10.57 25.45
C ILE A 166 -53.25 -10.47 23.92
N LEU A 167 -54.30 -9.84 23.39
CA LEU A 167 -54.55 -9.75 21.95
C LEU A 167 -53.89 -8.54 21.26
N ASN A 168 -53.61 -7.45 22.00
CA ASN A 168 -52.97 -6.24 21.48
C ASN A 168 -51.44 -6.19 21.72
N ASN A 169 -50.81 -7.32 22.05
CA ASN A 169 -49.36 -7.47 22.22
C ASN A 169 -48.75 -8.31 21.10
#